data_AF-A0A0N1F8W6-F1
#
_entry.id   AF-A0A0N1F8W6-F1
#
_cell.length_a   1.000
_cell.length_b   1.000
_cell.length_c   1.000
_cell.angle_alpha   90.00
_cell.angle_beta   90.00
_cell.angle_gamma   90.00
#
_symmetry.space_group_name_H-M   'P 1'
#
loop_
_entity.id
_entity.type
_entity.pdbx_description
1 polymer ?
#
loop_
_entity_poly.entity_id
_entity_poly.type
_entity_poly.pdbx_seq_one_letter_code
_entity_poly.pdbx_strand_id
1 'polypeptide(L)'
;PVEVQVVMMTSNYHNRCHYCMAGHSMIMTMLKAPQDVIAALREGKPVADTKLEALRVFTRKLLEEQGHVGDEALNAFLAAGYSKAQVLDVLVCLSTKLLSNFTNALAQTEVDAPMKAMAWTPPSV
;
A
#
# COMPACT_ATOMS: atom_id res chain seq x y z
N PRO A 1 2.56 -1.21 -12.97
CA PRO A 1 2.51 0.11 -12.29
C PRO A 1 1.48 0.21 -11.15
N VAL A 2 0.20 -0.15 -11.42
CA VAL A 2 -0.86 -0.13 -10.40
C VAL A 2 -0.59 -1.09 -9.24
N GLU A 3 -0.13 -2.32 -9.51
CA GLU A 3 0.23 -3.30 -8.46
C GLU A 3 1.28 -2.76 -7.48
N VAL A 4 2.31 -2.05 -7.97
CA VAL A 4 3.30 -1.39 -7.10
C VAL A 4 2.62 -0.39 -6.17
N GLN A 5 1.65 0.38 -6.67
CA GLN A 5 0.92 1.34 -5.86
C GLN A 5 -0.02 0.68 -4.85
N VAL A 6 -0.58 -0.50 -5.16
CA VAL A 6 -1.34 -1.31 -4.18
C VAL A 6 -0.47 -1.64 -2.97
N VAL A 7 0.76 -2.12 -3.19
CA VAL A 7 1.72 -2.42 -2.11
C VAL A 7 2.07 -1.15 -1.33
N MET A 8 2.41 -0.07 -2.04
CA MET A 8 2.82 1.19 -1.42
C MET A 8 1.70 1.82 -0.59
N MET A 9 0.46 1.88 -1.11
CA MET A 9 -0.69 2.45 -0.38
C MET A 9 -1.12 1.58 0.79
N THR A 10 -1.05 0.25 0.67
CA THR A 10 -1.29 -0.66 1.80
C THR A 10 -0.31 -0.38 2.94
N SER A 11 0.97 -0.21 2.62
CA SER A 11 2.01 0.16 3.59
C SER A 11 1.78 1.56 4.18
N ASN A 12 1.43 2.54 3.36
CA ASN A 12 1.12 3.91 3.82
C ASN A 12 -0.06 3.93 4.80
N TYR A 13 -1.12 3.14 4.53
CA TYR A 13 -2.27 3.00 5.42
C TYR A 13 -1.82 2.40 6.76
N HIS A 14 -1.12 1.27 6.72
CA HIS A 14 -0.63 0.57 7.92
C HIS A 14 0.27 1.47 8.78
N ASN A 15 1.21 2.17 8.14
CA ASN A 15 2.15 3.09 8.79
C ASN A 15 1.54 4.48 9.10
N ARG A 16 0.24 4.70 8.82
CA ARG A 16 -0.49 5.95 9.10
C ARG A 16 0.15 7.19 8.48
N CYS A 17 0.75 7.05 7.30
CA CYS A 17 1.48 8.14 6.67
C CYS A 17 0.56 9.00 5.79
N HIS A 18 0.14 10.17 6.30
CA HIS A 18 -0.72 11.12 5.60
C HIS A 18 -0.13 11.65 4.31
N TYR A 19 1.15 12.04 4.34
CA TYR A 19 1.85 12.56 3.18
C TYR A 19 1.92 11.53 2.05
N CYS A 20 2.37 10.31 2.36
CA CYS A 20 2.49 9.27 1.35
C CYS A 20 1.13 8.79 0.84
N MET A 21 0.10 8.72 1.69
CA MET A 21 -1.24 8.36 1.22
C MET A 21 -1.76 9.36 0.18
N ALA A 22 -1.58 10.67 0.42
CA ALA A 22 -1.96 11.70 -0.54
C ALA A 22 -1.19 11.59 -1.86
N GLY A 23 0.14 11.47 -1.81
CA GLY A 23 0.98 11.39 -3.01
C GLY A 23 0.72 10.13 -3.85
N HIS A 24 0.60 8.96 -3.21
CA HIS A 24 0.33 7.72 -3.93
C HIS A 24 -1.12 7.67 -4.47
N SER A 25 -2.08 8.36 -3.84
CA SER A 25 -3.42 8.56 -4.42
C SER A 25 -3.35 9.39 -5.71
N MET A 26 -2.58 10.49 -5.72
CA MET A 26 -2.36 11.29 -6.92
C MET A 26 -1.71 10.47 -8.05
N ILE A 27 -0.69 9.65 -7.72
CA ILE A 27 -0.03 8.76 -8.70
C ILE A 27 -1.02 7.76 -9.28
N MET A 28 -1.85 7.12 -8.46
CA MET A 28 -2.88 6.18 -8.93
C MET A 28 -3.89 6.85 -9.86
N THR A 29 -4.31 8.08 -9.57
CA THR A 29 -5.16 8.87 -10.47
C THR A 29 -4.48 9.15 -11.80
N MET A 30 -3.19 9.53 -11.80
CA MET A 30 -2.41 9.74 -13.04
C MET A 30 -2.25 8.46 -13.87
N LEU A 31 -2.13 7.30 -13.20
CA LEU A 31 -2.11 5.98 -13.83
C LEU A 31 -3.48 5.53 -14.34
N LYS A 32 -4.54 6.32 -14.15
CA LYS A 32 -5.94 5.98 -14.48
C LYS A 32 -6.40 4.69 -13.79
N ALA A 33 -5.93 4.46 -12.56
CA ALA A 33 -6.41 3.35 -11.76
C ALA A 33 -7.92 3.52 -11.44
N PRO A 34 -8.67 2.42 -11.32
CA PRO A 34 -10.07 2.48 -10.92
C PRO A 34 -10.25 3.21 -9.57
N GLN A 35 -11.23 4.11 -9.50
CA GLN A 35 -11.41 4.97 -8.32
C GLN A 35 -11.86 4.19 -7.08
N ASP A 36 -12.60 3.11 -7.27
CA ASP A 36 -12.99 2.17 -6.22
C ASP A 36 -11.76 1.48 -5.58
N VAL A 37 -10.73 1.14 -6.37
CA VAL A 37 -9.46 0.61 -5.86
C VAL A 37 -8.75 1.66 -4.99
N ILE A 38 -8.67 2.91 -5.46
CA ILE A 38 -8.04 4.01 -4.71
C ILE A 38 -8.78 4.24 -3.38
N ALA A 39 -10.11 4.31 -3.43
CA ALA A 39 -10.95 4.51 -2.25
C ALA A 39 -10.79 3.36 -1.25
N ALA A 40 -10.85 2.11 -1.70
CA ALA A 40 -10.66 0.94 -0.85
C ALA A 40 -9.31 0.95 -0.13
N LEU A 41 -8.22 1.26 -0.84
CA LEU A 41 -6.87 1.33 -0.25
C LEU A 41 -6.74 2.46 0.77
N ARG A 42 -7.35 3.63 0.50
CA ARG A 42 -7.36 4.77 1.44
C ARG A 42 -8.16 4.47 2.71
N GLU A 43 -9.13 3.57 2.63
CA GLU A 43 -9.98 3.15 3.76
C GLU A 43 -9.53 1.83 4.41
N GLY A 44 -8.45 1.21 3.91
CA GLY A 44 -7.99 -0.09 4.40
C GLY A 44 -8.94 -1.26 4.09
N LYS A 45 -9.89 -1.07 3.18
CA LYS A 45 -10.94 -2.03 2.82
C LYS A 45 -10.50 -2.99 1.71
N PRO A 46 -11.21 -4.13 1.55
CA PRO A 46 -10.99 -5.03 0.43
C PRO A 46 -11.18 -4.34 -0.93
N VAL A 47 -10.38 -4.76 -1.91
CA VAL A 47 -10.49 -4.33 -3.31
C VAL A 47 -11.30 -5.36 -4.08
N ALA A 48 -12.10 -4.93 -5.06
CA ALA A 48 -12.96 -5.83 -5.83
C ALA A 48 -12.18 -6.77 -6.78
N ASP A 49 -11.06 -6.30 -7.34
CA ASP A 49 -10.18 -7.14 -8.17
C ASP A 49 -9.49 -8.18 -7.28
N THR A 50 -9.79 -9.45 -7.51
CA THR A 50 -9.31 -10.56 -6.68
C THR A 50 -7.80 -10.71 -6.69
N LYS A 51 -7.13 -10.35 -7.79
CA LYS A 51 -5.67 -10.43 -7.90
C LYS A 51 -5.02 -9.28 -7.11
N LEU A 52 -5.54 -8.06 -7.26
CA LEU A 52 -5.06 -6.92 -6.46
C LEU A 52 -5.36 -7.10 -4.97
N GLU A 53 -6.49 -7.72 -4.61
CA GLU A 53 -6.81 -8.02 -3.23
C GLU A 53 -5.85 -9.04 -2.63
N ALA A 54 -5.47 -10.08 -3.38
CA ALA A 54 -4.45 -11.02 -2.91
C ALA A 54 -3.11 -10.31 -2.64
N LEU A 55 -2.70 -9.36 -3.50
CA LEU A 55 -1.51 -8.54 -3.29
C LEU A 55 -1.62 -7.64 -2.05
N ARG A 56 -2.78 -6.98 -1.87
CA ARG A 56 -3.06 -6.14 -0.69
C ARG A 56 -3.02 -6.96 0.60
N VAL A 57 -3.69 -8.11 0.62
CA VAL A 57 -3.77 -9.00 1.80
C VAL A 57 -2.39 -9.55 2.14
N PHE A 58 -1.61 -10.02 1.16
CA PHE A 58 -0.26 -10.51 1.38
C PHE A 58 0.65 -9.39 1.93
N THR A 59 0.61 -8.19 1.33
CA THR A 59 1.37 -7.03 1.80
C THR A 59 1.02 -6.66 3.25
N ARG A 60 -0.27 -6.61 3.57
CA ARG A 60 -0.77 -6.30 4.92
C ARG A 60 -0.29 -7.33 5.94
N LYS A 61 -0.44 -8.63 5.64
CA LYS A 61 0.04 -9.72 6.51
C LYS A 61 1.56 -9.64 6.71
N LEU A 62 2.33 -9.36 5.66
CA LEU A 62 3.78 -9.26 5.75
C LEU A 62 4.23 -8.15 6.70
N LEU A 63 3.50 -7.03 6.73
CA LEU A 63 3.71 -5.94 7.69
C LEU A 63 3.29 -6.32 9.12
N GLU A 64 2.06 -6.80 9.29
CA GLU A 64 1.49 -7.15 10.61
C GLU A 64 2.26 -8.27 11.31
N GLU A 65 2.73 -9.26 10.54
CA GLU A 65 3.43 -10.44 11.03
C GLU A 65 4.96 -10.30 10.90
N GLN A 66 5.44 -9.10 10.57
CA GLN A 66 6.87 -8.75 10.51
C GLN A 66 7.72 -9.75 9.70
N GLY A 67 7.22 -10.18 8.55
CA GLY A 67 7.90 -11.15 7.68
C GLY A 67 7.48 -12.61 7.88
N HIS A 68 6.83 -12.97 8.98
CA HIS A 68 6.56 -14.37 9.37
C HIS A 68 5.18 -14.88 8.89
N VAL A 69 4.83 -14.61 7.62
CA VAL A 69 3.47 -14.83 7.07
C VAL A 69 3.02 -16.29 6.92
N GLY A 70 3.95 -17.24 7.04
CA GLY A 70 3.69 -18.67 6.90
C GLY A 70 3.38 -19.13 5.47
N ASP A 71 3.34 -20.45 5.28
CA ASP A 71 3.14 -21.09 3.98
C ASP A 71 1.76 -20.83 3.39
N GLU A 72 0.72 -20.70 4.23
CA GLU A 72 -0.65 -20.48 3.77
C GLU A 72 -0.77 -19.15 3.00
N ALA A 73 -0.25 -18.06 3.57
CA ALA A 73 -0.29 -16.74 2.93
C ALA A 73 0.59 -16.69 1.67
N LEU A 74 1.77 -17.32 1.73
CA LEU A 74 2.66 -17.42 0.57
C LEU A 74 2.00 -18.21 -0.57
N ASN A 75 1.39 -19.36 -0.28
CA ASN A 75 0.71 -20.19 -1.28
C ASN A 75 -0.52 -19.48 -1.85
N ALA A 76 -1.30 -18.76 -1.04
CA ALA A 76 -2.42 -17.96 -1.52
C ALA A 76 -1.98 -16.84 -2.48
N PHE A 77 -0.86 -16.18 -2.18
CA PHE A 77 -0.27 -15.17 -3.06
C PHE A 77 0.18 -15.76 -4.41
N LEU A 78 0.85 -16.91 -4.38
CA LEU A 78 1.27 -17.60 -5.60
C LEU A 78 0.07 -18.14 -6.41
N ALA A 79 -0.96 -18.64 -5.74
CA ALA A 79 -2.19 -19.12 -6.37
C ALA A 79 -2.99 -18.01 -7.06
N ALA A 80 -2.84 -16.75 -6.64
CA ALA A 80 -3.39 -15.57 -7.32
C ALA A 80 -2.63 -15.20 -8.61
N GLY A 81 -1.60 -15.97 -8.98
CA GLY A 81 -0.82 -15.79 -10.21
C GLY A 81 0.40 -14.89 -10.03
N TYR A 82 0.84 -14.64 -8.80
CA TYR A 82 2.12 -14.00 -8.52
C TYR A 82 3.26 -15.02 -8.43
N SER A 83 4.49 -14.53 -8.61
CA SER A 83 5.71 -15.33 -8.56
C SER A 83 6.49 -15.14 -7.26
N LYS A 84 7.41 -16.06 -6.98
CA LYS A 84 8.37 -15.91 -5.87
C LYS A 84 9.24 -14.66 -6.01
N ALA A 85 9.55 -14.22 -7.24
CA ALA A 85 10.26 -12.96 -7.46
C ALA A 85 9.42 -11.77 -6.98
N GLN A 86 8.12 -11.78 -7.26
CA GLN A 86 7.20 -10.72 -6.83
C GLN A 86 6.99 -10.66 -5.32
N VAL A 87 7.23 -11.76 -4.59
CA VAL A 87 7.32 -11.72 -3.11
C VAL A 87 8.46 -10.81 -2.66
N LEU A 88 9.62 -10.89 -3.32
CA LEU A 88 10.76 -10.03 -3.03
C LEU A 88 10.52 -8.59 -3.50
N ASP A 89 9.80 -8.39 -4.62
CA ASP A 89 9.41 -7.04 -5.06
C ASP A 89 8.50 -6.35 -4.03
N VAL A 90 7.59 -7.09 -3.39
CA VAL A 90 6.79 -6.57 -2.27
C VAL A 90 7.72 -6.12 -1.13
N LEU A 91 8.72 -6.92 -0.76
CA LEU A 91 9.68 -6.56 0.29
C LEU A 91 10.46 -5.28 -0.04
N VAL A 92 10.88 -5.09 -1.29
CA VAL A 92 11.55 -3.86 -1.76
C VAL A 92 10.62 -2.64 -1.65
N CYS A 93 9.35 -2.81 -1.99
CA CYS A 93 8.36 -1.75 -1.83
C CYS A 93 8.18 -1.38 -0.35
N LEU A 94 8.11 -2.39 0.53
CA LEU A 94 7.96 -2.18 1.97
C LEU A 94 9.17 -1.49 2.59
N SER A 95 10.41 -1.84 2.21
CA SER A 95 11.61 -1.17 2.71
C SER A 95 11.66 0.30 2.28
N THR A 96 11.25 0.58 1.03
CA THR A 96 11.12 1.95 0.51
C THR A 96 10.07 2.74 1.30
N LYS A 97 8.96 2.11 1.68
CA LYS A 97 7.91 2.74 2.48
C LYS A 97 8.26 2.88 3.94
N LEU A 98 9.02 1.98 4.54
CA LEU A 98 9.59 2.17 5.86
C LEU A 98 10.37 3.49 5.91
N LEU A 99 11.36 3.64 5.03
CA LEU A 99 12.17 4.85 4.94
C LEU A 99 11.31 6.11 4.74
N SER A 100 10.44 6.09 3.73
CA SER A 100 9.65 7.26 3.35
C SER A 100 8.56 7.60 4.37
N ASN A 101 7.81 6.63 4.88
CA ASN A 101 6.74 6.87 5.85
C ASN A 101 7.31 7.36 7.17
N PHE A 102 8.40 6.76 7.64
CA PHE A 102 9.00 7.15 8.92
C PHE A 102 9.66 8.52 8.81
N THR A 103 10.30 8.82 7.67
CA THR A 103 10.81 10.18 7.41
C THR A 103 9.68 11.20 7.52
N ASN A 104 8.53 10.97 6.88
CA ASN A 104 7.41 11.91 6.92
C ASN A 104 6.76 12.02 8.30
N ALA A 105 6.73 10.93 9.08
CA ALA A 105 6.27 10.98 10.47
C ALA A 105 7.24 11.78 11.36
N LEU A 106 8.55 11.59 11.22
CA LEU A 106 9.56 12.29 12.02
C LEU A 106 9.66 13.78 11.65
N ALA A 107 9.59 14.09 10.36
CA ALA A 107 9.68 15.47 9.85
C ALA A 107 8.35 16.23 9.92
N GLN A 108 7.23 15.56 10.24
CA GLN A 108 5.89 16.14 10.19
C GLN A 108 5.60 16.80 8.83
N THR A 109 6.00 16.14 7.75
CA THR A 109 5.97 16.72 6.41
C THR A 109 4.56 17.17 6.03
N GLU A 110 4.43 18.44 5.66
CA GLU A 110 3.16 18.98 5.15
C GLU A 110 2.88 18.47 3.74
N VAL A 111 1.59 18.31 3.41
CA VAL A 111 1.17 17.90 2.06
C VAL A 111 1.35 19.06 1.08
N ASP A 112 2.13 18.83 0.02
CA ASP A 112 2.35 19.83 -1.03
C ASP A 112 1.04 20.26 -1.71
N ALA A 113 1.01 21.51 -2.20
CA ALA A 113 -0.17 22.11 -2.83
C ALA A 113 -0.86 21.23 -3.90
N PRO A 114 -0.15 20.57 -4.83
CA PRO A 114 -0.78 19.71 -5.84
C PRO A 114 -1.49 18.47 -5.25
N MET A 115 -1.06 18.01 -4.07
CA MET A 115 -1.58 16.81 -3.42
C MET A 115 -2.70 17.11 -2.41
N LYS A 116 -2.99 18.38 -2.11
CA LYS A 116 -4.01 18.76 -1.10
C LYS A 116 -5.40 18.20 -1.39
N ALA A 117 -5.79 18.09 -2.67
CA ALA A 117 -7.06 17.46 -3.06
C ALA A 117 -7.14 15.97 -2.67
N MET A 118 -5.99 15.33 -2.43
CA MET A 118 -5.86 13.93 -2.02
C MET A 118 -5.53 13.78 -0.53
N ALA A 119 -5.62 14.84 0.27
CA ALA A 119 -5.34 14.81 1.70
C ALA A 119 -6.04 13.63 2.38
N TRP A 120 -5.37 13.04 3.37
CA TRP A 120 -5.84 11.87 4.07
C TRP A 120 -5.54 11.99 5.56
N THR A 121 -6.53 11.64 6.36
CA THR A 121 -6.40 11.56 7.81
C THR A 121 -6.31 10.08 8.19
N PRO A 122 -5.26 9.66 8.91
CA PRO A 122 -5.19 8.30 9.41
C PRO A 122 -6.40 7.97 10.31
N PRO A 123 -6.97 6.76 10.22
CA PRO A 123 -8.03 6.34 11.13
C PRO A 123 -7.54 6.38 12.59
N SER A 124 -8.42 6.82 13.48
CA SER A 124 -8.18 6.79 14.93
C SER A 124 -8.02 5.34 15.41
N VAL A 125 -7.05 5.13 16.31
CA VAL A 125 -6.88 3.86 17.04
C VAL A 125 -7.97 3.62 18.05
#